data_AF-A0A9P8A2T0-F1
#
_entry.id   AF-A0A9P8A2T0-F1
#
_cell.length_a   1.000
_cell.length_b   1.000
_cell.length_c   1.000
_cell.angle_alpha   90.00
_cell.angle_beta   90.00
_cell.angle_gamma   90.00
#
_symmetry.space_group_name_H-M   'P 1'
#
loop_
_entity.id
_entity.type
_entity.pdbx_description
1 polymer ?
#
loop_
_entity_poly.entity_id
_entity_poly.type
_entity_poly.pdbx_seq_one_letter_code
_entity_poly.pdbx_strand_id
1 'polypeptide(L)'
;MNRNGNSNGNGLPFHFSSSPAPRRPGLLSNASSSSLSSTLNNSTSNSTSARRLSPIKFFVLVGFCVASLLAVSRIFAPQDKGSILDPDTPSTSKDTTSDELERQLIVQQILDTRKSSYAFEDFTDEGLQQPENEHLLPATAILLGWKRIEGLRLIVKYLTRYPYIKQIIVWNNNKELKLSQRDFELELADSLGHGASSADRTLPELQVYNAAENLHDFAKYMSCSLAKYEHCYFQDDDWLNTHMDALYTNFLTSPSLIHTNTLPLIQMEHRRWTFTNEGTIPPHLSLGYFNMHAGFSWMGTGSYLPRAKARRLLEQRGNTTLTKDRFKVIDMYFSIWTNQYPYQLVNYLTPLDQKNGWSTEVVNDHWSIVFRNMLDAADRLYTALLTNFEVTNKDPFAREEEEPYVSDRHTRSPCHNDKCLFTTSLDPFPDPKEVVFKGDLQTIDEQNAKFMELDYPTTEFWRTFAYVHAVDNDPLTCWNSFKVPKVGDSFGLRFVKPMALQRLTVVSSKSLTVLEGQITVLASDMRGVHWTTCQHTVRYPFAHTMTLDFVCPPGPTLPQGLIHQIKVQLEADLEKSLEICGMDAGGMVI
;
A
#
# COMPACT_ATOMS: atom_id res chain seq x y z
N MET A 1 28.99 -13.45 -8.39
CA MET A 1 28.64 -13.70 -9.82
C MET A 1 27.80 -12.53 -10.29
N ASN A 2 28.22 -11.82 -11.33
CA ASN A 2 27.54 -10.59 -11.76
C ASN A 2 26.19 -10.92 -12.41
N ARG A 3 25.09 -10.50 -11.78
CA ARG A 3 23.77 -10.42 -12.43
C ARG A 3 23.53 -8.98 -12.89
N ASN A 4 23.89 -8.69 -14.14
CA ASN A 4 23.20 -7.62 -14.88
C ASN A 4 21.87 -8.21 -15.36
N GLY A 5 20.88 -8.24 -14.47
CA GLY A 5 19.49 -8.51 -14.83
C GLY A 5 18.89 -7.21 -15.35
N ASN A 6 18.58 -7.16 -16.64
CA ASN A 6 17.98 -5.98 -17.26
C ASN A 6 16.52 -5.89 -16.79
N SER A 7 16.19 -4.98 -15.88
CA SER A 7 14.87 -4.84 -15.24
C SER A 7 13.80 -4.22 -16.15
N ASN A 8 13.74 -4.67 -17.41
CA ASN A 8 12.57 -4.53 -18.27
C ASN A 8 11.51 -5.57 -17.89
N GLY A 9 11.14 -5.59 -16.60
CA GLY A 9 9.99 -6.35 -16.11
C GLY A 9 8.74 -5.86 -16.82
N ASN A 10 7.93 -6.80 -17.30
CA ASN A 10 6.79 -6.53 -18.17
C ASN A 10 5.96 -5.33 -17.69
N GLY A 11 5.83 -4.33 -18.57
CA GLY A 11 4.88 -3.26 -18.40
C GLY A 11 3.48 -3.86 -18.26
N LEU A 12 2.94 -3.80 -17.04
CA LEU A 12 1.53 -4.02 -16.77
C LEU A 12 0.71 -3.15 -17.75
N PRO A 13 -0.48 -3.57 -18.19
CA PRO A 13 -1.32 -2.80 -19.13
C PRO A 13 -2.00 -1.60 -18.46
N PHE A 14 -1.22 -0.82 -17.71
CA PHE A 14 -1.60 0.38 -16.98
C PHE A 14 -1.21 1.63 -17.80
N HIS A 15 -1.77 1.74 -19.00
CA HIS A 15 -1.72 2.99 -19.78
C HIS A 15 -2.71 4.00 -19.19
N PHE A 16 -2.29 4.71 -18.14
CA PHE A 16 -3.02 5.85 -17.60
C PHE A 16 -2.89 7.05 -18.55
N SER A 17 -3.86 7.24 -19.44
CA SER A 17 -3.93 8.38 -20.36
C SER A 17 -4.51 9.62 -19.68
N SER A 18 -3.71 10.31 -18.85
CA SER A 18 -4.07 11.63 -18.31
C SER A 18 -3.79 12.73 -19.35
N SER A 19 -4.79 13.10 -20.17
CA SER A 19 -4.69 14.25 -21.08
C SER A 19 -6.07 14.83 -21.45
N PRO A 20 -6.56 15.85 -20.73
CA PRO A 20 -7.64 16.70 -21.18
C PRO A 20 -7.07 17.86 -22.02
N ALA A 21 -7.39 17.89 -23.31
CA ALA A 21 -7.10 19.06 -24.15
C ALA A 21 -8.03 20.24 -23.79
N PRO A 22 -7.52 21.46 -23.56
CA PRO A 22 -8.34 22.57 -23.09
C PRO A 22 -9.24 23.13 -24.20
N ARG A 23 -10.55 22.88 -24.11
CA ARG A 23 -11.56 23.60 -24.90
C ARG A 23 -11.82 24.97 -24.29
N ARG A 24 -11.43 26.04 -25.00
CA ARG A 24 -11.82 27.42 -24.65
C ARG A 24 -13.32 27.64 -24.84
N PRO A 25 -14.05 28.21 -23.86
CA PRO A 25 -15.32 28.88 -24.11
C PRO A 25 -15.08 30.27 -24.74
N GLY A 26 -16.02 30.72 -25.58
CA GLY A 26 -15.95 32.00 -26.27
C GLY A 26 -16.28 33.20 -25.40
N LEU A 27 -15.82 34.39 -25.81
CA LEU A 27 -16.20 35.67 -25.22
C LEU A 27 -17.68 35.97 -25.42
N LEU A 28 -18.35 36.43 -24.35
CA LEU A 28 -19.47 37.36 -24.45
C LEU A 28 -19.30 38.47 -23.42
N SER A 29 -19.35 39.70 -23.90
CA SER A 29 -19.30 40.93 -23.12
C SER A 29 -20.69 41.39 -22.70
N ASN A 30 -20.83 41.99 -21.52
CA ASN A 30 -21.42 43.34 -21.43
C ASN A 30 -21.17 44.01 -20.06
N ALA A 31 -21.29 45.33 -20.07
CA ALA A 31 -20.85 46.22 -18.99
C ALA A 31 -21.89 46.43 -17.88
N SER A 32 -21.44 46.86 -16.69
CA SER A 32 -21.82 48.19 -16.16
C SER A 32 -20.99 48.62 -14.94
N SER A 33 -20.80 49.93 -14.86
CA SER A 33 -20.29 50.81 -13.79
C SER A 33 -20.78 50.47 -12.35
N SER A 34 -20.14 50.91 -11.25
CA SER A 34 -19.62 52.28 -11.01
C SER A 34 -18.78 52.43 -9.71
N SER A 35 -17.77 53.32 -9.74
CA SER A 35 -17.36 54.30 -8.68
C SER A 35 -17.29 53.84 -7.20
N LEU A 36 -16.12 53.79 -6.53
CA LEU A 36 -15.39 54.90 -5.86
C LEU A 36 -14.14 54.28 -5.14
N SER A 37 -13.08 54.96 -4.67
CA SER A 37 -12.66 56.38 -4.62
C SER A 37 -11.11 56.53 -4.51
N SER A 38 -10.64 57.76 -4.29
CA SER A 38 -9.28 58.22 -3.90
C SER A 38 -8.86 57.77 -2.46
N THR A 39 -7.61 57.91 -1.96
CA THR A 39 -6.72 59.09 -2.06
C THR A 39 -5.23 58.84 -1.69
N LEU A 40 -4.35 59.62 -2.35
CA LEU A 40 -2.89 59.88 -2.21
C LEU A 40 -2.11 59.52 -0.91
N ASN A 41 -0.85 59.07 -1.08
CA ASN A 41 0.39 59.90 -1.06
C ASN A 41 1.63 59.04 -1.42
N ASN A 42 2.52 59.46 -2.34
CA ASN A 42 3.75 60.26 -2.11
C ASN A 42 4.65 59.78 -0.96
N SER A 43 5.99 59.72 -1.07
CA SER A 43 6.94 59.81 -2.19
C SER A 43 8.36 59.60 -1.62
N THR A 44 9.31 58.99 -2.34
CA THR A 44 10.73 59.43 -2.43
C THR A 44 11.57 58.54 -3.34
N SER A 45 12.51 59.19 -4.02
CA SER A 45 13.52 58.62 -4.91
C SER A 45 14.72 58.04 -4.15
N ASN A 46 15.44 57.09 -4.76
CA ASN A 46 16.88 57.29 -4.95
C ASN A 46 17.47 56.52 -6.14
N SER A 47 18.54 57.07 -6.68
CA SER A 47 19.16 56.72 -7.97
C SER A 47 20.19 55.59 -7.88
N THR A 48 20.29 54.75 -8.92
CA THR A 48 21.49 53.94 -9.18
C THR A 48 21.94 54.03 -10.63
N SER A 49 23.23 54.31 -10.83
CA SER A 49 23.85 54.69 -12.10
C SER A 49 23.77 53.63 -13.21
N ALA A 50 23.39 54.06 -14.41
CA ALA A 50 23.58 53.28 -15.64
C ALA A 50 25.07 53.26 -16.06
N ARG A 51 25.72 52.09 -15.99
CA ARG A 51 27.04 51.89 -16.60
C ARG A 51 26.89 51.56 -18.09
N ARG A 52 27.36 52.45 -18.97
CA ARG A 52 27.48 52.18 -20.41
C ARG A 52 28.45 51.01 -20.64
N LEU A 53 27.96 49.91 -21.22
CA LEU A 53 28.80 48.82 -21.73
C LEU A 53 29.27 49.13 -23.17
N SER A 54 30.52 48.78 -23.47
CA SER A 54 31.13 48.98 -24.78
C SER A 54 30.50 48.05 -25.85
N PRO A 55 30.19 48.54 -27.06
CA PRO A 55 29.54 47.75 -28.11
C PRO A 55 30.38 46.55 -28.59
N ILE A 56 31.69 46.56 -28.36
CA ILE A 56 32.61 45.48 -28.75
C ILE A 56 32.36 44.20 -27.93
N LYS A 57 31.88 44.30 -26.68
CA LYS A 57 31.58 43.12 -25.85
C LYS A 57 30.23 42.47 -26.14
N PHE A 58 29.31 43.17 -26.84
CA PHE A 58 28.01 42.61 -27.20
C PHE A 58 28.12 41.65 -28.40
N PHE A 59 28.89 42.01 -29.43
CA PHE A 59 29.09 41.17 -30.61
C PHE A 59 29.87 39.87 -30.32
N VAL A 60 30.82 39.89 -29.37
CA VAL A 60 31.54 38.66 -28.96
C VAL A 60 30.62 37.69 -28.19
N LEU A 61 29.68 38.19 -27.37
CA LEU A 61 28.71 37.34 -26.67
C LEU A 61 27.68 36.73 -27.65
N VAL A 62 27.17 37.52 -28.60
CA VAL A 62 26.23 37.04 -29.62
C VAL A 62 26.89 36.02 -30.56
N GLY A 63 28.17 36.21 -30.92
CA GLY A 63 28.94 35.26 -31.72
C GLY A 63 29.07 33.87 -31.08
N PHE A 64 29.34 33.80 -29.77
CA PHE A 64 29.42 32.52 -29.05
C PHE A 64 28.07 31.81 -28.89
N CYS A 65 26.96 32.56 -28.74
CA CYS A 65 25.62 31.97 -28.72
C CYS A 65 25.23 31.36 -30.08
N VAL A 66 25.52 32.04 -31.20
CA VAL A 66 25.18 31.53 -32.55
C VAL A 66 26.04 30.32 -32.94
N ALA A 67 27.33 30.32 -32.61
CA ALA A 67 28.21 29.16 -32.85
C ALA A 67 27.79 27.92 -32.03
N SER A 68 27.36 28.11 -30.79
CA SER A 68 26.89 27.01 -29.93
C SER A 68 25.55 26.43 -30.40
N LEU A 69 24.62 27.28 -30.87
CA LEU A 69 23.34 26.84 -31.44
C LEU A 69 23.49 26.09 -32.77
N LEU A 70 24.54 26.37 -33.56
CA LEU A 70 24.83 25.65 -34.80
C LEU A 70 25.61 24.33 -34.61
N ALA A 71 26.24 24.13 -33.46
CA ALA A 71 26.87 22.85 -33.10
C ALA A 71 25.86 21.83 -32.51
N VAL A 72 24.87 22.28 -31.75
CA VAL A 72 23.85 21.41 -31.13
C VAL A 72 22.76 20.98 -32.12
N SER A 73 22.47 21.79 -33.15
CA SER A 73 21.44 21.51 -34.17
C SER A 73 21.83 20.46 -35.23
N ARG A 74 22.93 19.71 -35.03
CA ARG A 74 23.34 18.59 -35.90
C ARG A 74 23.29 17.20 -35.26
N ILE A 75 22.85 17.08 -34.01
CA ILE A 75 22.74 15.76 -33.32
C ILE A 75 21.28 15.33 -33.08
N PHE A 76 20.31 16.25 -33.11
CA PHE A 76 18.89 15.91 -33.01
C PHE A 76 18.06 16.58 -34.12
N ALA A 77 17.68 15.78 -35.12
CA ALA A 77 16.62 16.10 -36.08
C ALA A 77 15.65 14.90 -36.12
N PRO A 78 14.39 15.06 -35.67
CA PRO A 78 13.41 13.99 -35.76
C PRO A 78 12.95 13.84 -37.22
N GLN A 79 13.18 12.67 -37.81
CA GLN A 79 12.36 12.21 -38.92
C GLN A 79 11.14 11.50 -38.35
N ASP A 80 10.01 12.22 -38.30
CA ASP A 80 8.71 11.57 -38.29
C ASP A 80 7.77 12.32 -39.24
N LYS A 81 7.70 11.82 -40.48
CA LYS A 81 6.61 12.13 -41.41
C LYS A 81 5.65 10.97 -41.28
N GLY A 82 4.47 11.23 -40.73
CA GLY A 82 3.48 10.19 -40.45
C GLY A 82 3.22 9.30 -41.65
N SER A 83 3.62 8.03 -41.53
CA SER A 83 3.06 6.94 -42.33
C SER A 83 1.75 6.52 -41.69
N ILE A 84 0.67 6.58 -42.47
CA ILE A 84 -0.56 5.85 -42.17
C ILE A 84 -0.16 4.37 -42.10
N LEU A 85 -0.29 3.75 -40.92
CA LEU A 85 0.04 2.34 -40.72
C LEU A 85 -1.10 1.47 -41.24
N ASP A 86 -0.75 0.51 -42.10
CA ASP A 86 -1.64 -0.59 -42.49
C ASP A 86 -2.06 -1.42 -41.26
N PRO A 87 -3.34 -1.84 -41.17
CA PRO A 87 -3.83 -2.62 -40.03
C PRO A 87 -3.36 -4.09 -40.02
N ASP A 88 -2.66 -4.56 -41.06
CA ASP A 88 -2.36 -5.98 -41.30
C ASP A 88 -0.92 -6.41 -40.95
N THR A 89 -0.18 -5.65 -40.12
CA THR A 89 1.11 -6.15 -39.59
C THR A 89 0.86 -7.03 -38.38
N PRO A 90 1.12 -8.36 -38.43
CA PRO A 90 0.88 -9.24 -37.29
C PRO A 90 1.81 -8.84 -36.14
N SER A 91 1.23 -8.59 -34.97
CA SER A 91 2.00 -8.34 -33.76
C SER A 91 2.92 -9.54 -33.50
N THR A 92 4.20 -9.27 -33.33
CA THR A 92 5.18 -10.30 -32.97
C THR A 92 4.77 -10.89 -31.64
N SER A 93 4.33 -12.16 -31.66
CA SER A 93 4.01 -12.91 -30.47
C SER A 93 5.26 -13.04 -29.61
N LYS A 94 5.40 -12.16 -28.61
CA LYS A 94 6.39 -12.32 -27.55
C LYS A 94 6.24 -13.74 -26.98
N ASP A 95 7.37 -14.39 -26.74
CA ASP A 95 7.41 -15.82 -26.46
C ASP A 95 6.83 -16.13 -25.07
N THR A 96 5.51 -16.31 -25.01
CA THR A 96 4.73 -16.57 -23.79
C THR A 96 5.21 -17.79 -23.00
N THR A 97 6.03 -18.65 -23.59
CA THR A 97 6.61 -19.81 -22.91
C THR A 97 7.75 -19.44 -21.97
N SER A 98 8.51 -18.37 -22.30
CA SER A 98 9.63 -17.89 -21.47
C SER A 98 9.14 -17.23 -20.19
N ASP A 99 8.19 -16.30 -20.30
CA ASP A 99 7.62 -15.56 -19.16
C ASP A 99 6.91 -16.50 -18.17
N GLU A 100 6.23 -17.54 -18.67
CA GLU A 100 5.59 -18.57 -17.85
C GLU A 100 6.61 -19.40 -17.08
N LEU A 101 7.71 -19.82 -17.72
CA LEU A 101 8.78 -20.57 -17.07
C LEU A 101 9.51 -19.74 -16.00
N GLU A 102 9.79 -18.46 -16.28
CA GLU A 102 10.39 -17.55 -15.31
C GLU A 102 9.49 -17.37 -14.07
N ARG A 103 8.18 -17.16 -14.28
CA ARG A 103 7.21 -17.09 -13.19
C ARG A 103 7.18 -18.36 -12.34
N GLN A 104 7.20 -19.54 -12.97
CA GLN A 104 7.23 -20.82 -12.26
C GLN A 104 8.51 -21.01 -11.44
N LEU A 105 9.67 -20.59 -11.97
CA LEU A 105 10.95 -20.62 -11.24
C LEU A 105 10.96 -19.66 -10.04
N ILE A 106 10.41 -18.45 -10.18
CA ILE A 106 10.26 -17.47 -9.09
C ILE A 106 9.35 -18.04 -7.99
N VAL A 107 8.18 -18.56 -8.36
CA VAL A 107 7.24 -19.21 -7.44
C VAL A 107 7.90 -20.38 -6.71
N GLN A 108 8.61 -21.26 -7.42
CA GLN A 108 9.29 -22.40 -6.80
C GLN A 108 10.39 -21.93 -5.83
N GLN A 109 11.19 -20.91 -6.19
CA GLN A 109 12.18 -20.31 -5.29
C GLN A 109 11.52 -19.73 -4.03
N ILE A 110 10.35 -19.09 -4.15
CA ILE A 110 9.55 -18.62 -3.01
C ILE A 110 9.13 -19.80 -2.13
N LEU A 111 8.59 -20.88 -2.72
CA LEU A 111 8.21 -22.09 -1.98
C LEU A 111 9.39 -22.76 -1.28
N ASP A 112 10.60 -22.72 -1.83
CA ASP A 112 11.77 -23.37 -1.22
C ASP A 112 12.38 -22.51 -0.10
N THR A 113 12.37 -21.19 -0.27
CA THR A 113 13.05 -20.25 0.66
C THR A 113 12.16 -19.69 1.77
N ARG A 114 10.86 -19.46 1.54
CA ARG A 114 9.97 -18.83 2.54
C ARG A 114 9.47 -19.84 3.55
N LYS A 115 9.72 -19.58 4.83
CA LYS A 115 9.15 -20.33 5.96
C LYS A 115 8.68 -19.31 6.98
N SER A 116 7.57 -19.58 7.66
CA SER A 116 7.13 -18.70 8.72
C SER A 116 8.20 -18.61 9.81
N SER A 117 8.33 -17.39 10.32
CA SER A 117 9.15 -17.04 11.46
C SER A 117 8.48 -17.47 12.76
N TYR A 118 7.14 -17.54 12.79
CA TYR A 118 6.36 -18.05 13.92
C TYR A 118 6.54 -19.57 14.08
N ALA A 119 6.52 -20.07 15.32
CA ALA A 119 6.65 -21.50 15.57
C ALA A 119 5.29 -22.20 15.38
N PHE A 120 5.26 -23.50 15.08
CA PHE A 120 4.00 -24.24 14.96
C PHE A 120 3.42 -24.58 16.34
N GLU A 121 4.31 -24.73 17.30
CA GLU A 121 4.10 -25.05 18.70
C GLU A 121 3.32 -23.93 19.39
N ASP A 122 3.62 -22.67 19.07
CA ASP A 122 2.93 -21.45 19.56
C ASP A 122 1.42 -21.44 19.21
N PHE A 123 1.04 -22.16 18.15
CA PHE A 123 -0.33 -22.23 17.62
C PHE A 123 -1.01 -23.58 17.87
N THR A 124 -0.52 -24.36 18.83
CA THR A 124 -1.25 -25.49 19.43
C THR A 124 -2.31 -24.98 20.43
N ASP A 125 -3.25 -25.84 20.84
CA ASP A 125 -4.26 -25.45 21.83
C ASP A 125 -3.58 -25.12 23.18
N GLU A 126 -2.47 -25.81 23.52
CA GLU A 126 -1.60 -25.53 24.65
C GLU A 126 -0.74 -24.27 24.45
N GLY A 127 -0.18 -24.08 23.24
CA GLY A 127 0.68 -22.94 22.90
C GLY A 127 -0.03 -21.60 22.99
N LEU A 128 -1.29 -21.53 22.53
CA LEU A 128 -2.14 -20.34 22.63
C LEU A 128 -2.62 -20.03 24.07
N GLN A 129 -2.45 -20.97 25.02
CA GLN A 129 -2.72 -20.75 26.45
C GLN A 129 -1.51 -20.20 27.20
N GLN A 130 -0.34 -20.11 26.57
CA GLN A 130 0.87 -19.57 27.19
C GLN A 130 0.80 -18.04 27.27
N PRO A 131 1.12 -17.39 28.42
CA PRO A 131 1.04 -15.93 28.57
C PRO A 131 1.87 -15.14 27.55
N GLU A 132 3.03 -15.68 27.14
CA GLU A 132 3.85 -15.11 26.06
C GLU A 132 3.12 -15.06 24.71
N ASN A 133 2.17 -15.96 24.48
CA ASN A 133 1.46 -16.16 23.22
C ASN A 133 0.00 -15.64 23.26
N GLU A 134 -0.46 -15.01 24.35
CA GLU A 134 -1.82 -14.44 24.48
C GLU A 134 -2.17 -13.46 23.33
N HIS A 135 -1.16 -12.81 22.78
CA HIS A 135 -1.28 -11.87 21.66
C HIS A 135 -1.41 -12.54 20.27
N LEU A 136 -1.20 -13.85 20.16
CA LEU A 136 -1.24 -14.59 18.90
C LEU A 136 -2.68 -14.99 18.56
N LEU A 137 -3.08 -14.70 17.32
CA LEU A 137 -4.46 -14.83 16.87
C LEU A 137 -4.54 -15.83 15.71
N PRO A 138 -5.10 -17.04 15.90
CA PRO A 138 -5.34 -17.96 14.81
C PRO A 138 -6.40 -17.41 13.85
N ALA A 139 -6.24 -17.72 12.56
CA ALA A 139 -7.06 -17.20 11.47
C ALA A 139 -7.55 -18.30 10.53
N THR A 140 -8.66 -18.01 9.84
CA THR A 140 -9.19 -18.79 8.73
C THR A 140 -8.82 -18.13 7.41
N ALA A 141 -8.07 -18.81 6.54
CA ALA A 141 -7.88 -18.35 5.16
C ALA A 141 -9.15 -18.61 4.34
N ILE A 142 -9.60 -17.62 3.58
CA ILE A 142 -10.71 -17.71 2.61
C ILE A 142 -10.12 -17.50 1.22
N LEU A 143 -10.25 -18.51 0.36
CA LEU A 143 -9.74 -18.50 -1.01
C LEU A 143 -10.91 -18.57 -1.98
N LEU A 144 -11.02 -17.59 -2.89
CA LEU A 144 -11.99 -17.66 -3.99
C LEU A 144 -11.39 -18.37 -5.18
N GLY A 145 -12.02 -19.45 -5.60
CA GLY A 145 -11.67 -20.18 -6.81
C GLY A 145 -12.70 -20.01 -7.92
N TRP A 146 -12.24 -19.81 -9.15
CA TRP A 146 -13.13 -19.93 -10.31
C TRP A 146 -12.52 -20.76 -11.45
N LYS A 147 -11.61 -20.17 -12.24
CA LYS A 147 -11.07 -20.80 -13.45
C LYS A 147 -9.58 -21.19 -13.32
N ARG A 148 -8.90 -20.83 -12.21
CA ARG A 148 -7.45 -21.01 -12.01
C ARG A 148 -7.13 -21.99 -10.87
N ILE A 149 -7.53 -23.25 -11.02
CA ILE A 149 -7.34 -24.29 -9.98
C ILE A 149 -5.87 -24.47 -9.55
N GLU A 150 -4.92 -24.35 -10.48
CA GLU A 150 -3.49 -24.48 -10.15
C GLU A 150 -2.97 -23.30 -9.30
N GLY A 151 -3.56 -22.10 -9.46
CA GLY A 151 -3.29 -20.96 -8.59
C GLY A 151 -3.78 -21.21 -7.16
N LEU A 152 -5.02 -21.70 -7.01
CA LEU A 152 -5.58 -22.09 -5.71
C LEU A 152 -4.73 -23.14 -5.00
N ARG A 153 -4.36 -24.21 -5.72
CA ARG A 153 -3.51 -25.29 -5.23
C ARG A 153 -2.22 -24.77 -4.63
N LEU A 154 -1.46 -24.01 -5.44
CA LEU A 154 -0.25 -23.32 -5.02
C LEU A 154 -0.46 -22.47 -3.75
N ILE A 155 -1.56 -21.70 -3.68
CA ILE A 155 -1.86 -20.87 -2.51
C ILE A 155 -2.17 -21.73 -1.28
N VAL A 156 -2.97 -22.81 -1.39
CA VAL A 156 -3.22 -23.76 -0.29
C VAL A 156 -1.91 -24.37 0.21
N LYS A 157 -1.08 -24.88 -0.71
CA LYS A 157 0.26 -25.43 -0.40
C LYS A 157 1.12 -24.41 0.34
N TYR A 158 1.13 -23.15 -0.11
CA TYR A 158 1.91 -22.08 0.50
C TYR A 158 1.41 -21.70 1.90
N LEU A 159 0.09 -21.52 2.08
CA LEU A 159 -0.50 -21.10 3.36
C LEU A 159 -0.29 -22.13 4.48
N THR A 160 -0.17 -23.43 4.16
CA THR A 160 0.11 -24.48 5.17
C THR A 160 1.48 -24.34 5.86
N ARG A 161 2.34 -23.45 5.37
CA ARG A 161 3.66 -23.13 5.95
C ARG A 161 3.60 -22.09 7.07
N TYR A 162 2.42 -21.53 7.33
CA TYR A 162 2.19 -20.45 8.28
C TYR A 162 1.27 -20.92 9.43
N PRO A 163 1.77 -21.00 10.66
CA PRO A 163 1.12 -21.73 11.75
C PRO A 163 -0.16 -21.06 12.27
N TYR A 164 -0.29 -19.74 12.09
CA TYR A 164 -1.50 -18.98 12.40
C TYR A 164 -2.67 -19.26 11.44
N ILE A 165 -2.43 -19.84 10.25
CA ILE A 165 -3.51 -20.32 9.39
C ILE A 165 -3.94 -21.70 9.90
N LYS A 166 -5.07 -21.76 10.61
CA LYS A 166 -5.57 -23.00 11.25
C LYS A 166 -6.75 -23.63 10.52
N GLN A 167 -7.41 -22.88 9.64
CA GLN A 167 -8.46 -23.35 8.75
C GLN A 167 -8.28 -22.71 7.37
N ILE A 168 -8.56 -23.45 6.30
CA ILE A 168 -8.62 -22.93 4.93
C ILE A 168 -10.00 -23.27 4.36
N ILE A 169 -10.73 -22.25 3.91
CA ILE A 169 -12.00 -22.40 3.21
C ILE A 169 -11.79 -22.02 1.75
N VAL A 170 -11.85 -23.01 0.86
CA VAL A 170 -11.88 -22.80 -0.59
C VAL A 170 -13.33 -22.69 -1.04
N TRP A 171 -13.72 -21.51 -1.53
CA TRP A 171 -15.03 -21.31 -2.15
C TRP A 171 -14.91 -21.38 -3.66
N ASN A 172 -15.39 -22.48 -4.24
CA ASN A 172 -15.44 -22.68 -5.68
C ASN A 172 -16.70 -22.04 -6.27
N ASN A 173 -16.52 -20.92 -6.97
CA ASN A 173 -17.53 -20.20 -7.76
C ASN A 173 -17.77 -20.84 -9.14
N ASN A 174 -17.03 -21.88 -9.52
CA ASN A 174 -17.26 -22.61 -10.76
C ASN A 174 -18.37 -23.65 -10.58
N LYS A 175 -19.51 -23.44 -11.23
CA LYS A 175 -20.63 -24.40 -11.21
C LYS A 175 -20.38 -25.65 -12.07
N GLU A 176 -19.45 -25.57 -13.03
CA GLU A 176 -19.19 -26.59 -14.05
C GLU A 176 -18.15 -27.62 -13.59
N LEU A 177 -17.25 -27.21 -12.68
CA LEU A 177 -16.27 -28.05 -12.02
C LEU A 177 -16.64 -28.23 -10.54
N LYS A 178 -16.59 -29.46 -10.03
CA LYS A 178 -16.73 -29.73 -8.58
C LYS A 178 -15.37 -30.09 -8.00
N LEU A 179 -14.95 -29.34 -6.98
CA LEU A 179 -13.72 -29.54 -6.23
C LEU A 179 -14.01 -30.33 -4.94
N SER A 180 -12.99 -30.95 -4.40
CA SER A 180 -12.97 -31.73 -3.16
C SER A 180 -11.68 -31.48 -2.39
N GLN A 181 -11.58 -31.95 -1.15
CA GLN A 181 -10.32 -31.88 -0.39
C GLN A 181 -9.16 -32.58 -1.13
N ARG A 182 -9.46 -33.68 -1.84
CA ARG A 182 -8.49 -34.48 -2.63
C ARG A 182 -7.79 -33.70 -3.73
N ASP A 183 -8.43 -32.65 -4.25
CA ASP A 183 -7.82 -31.79 -5.27
C ASP A 183 -6.66 -30.95 -4.72
N PHE A 184 -6.45 -30.97 -3.39
CA PHE A 184 -5.38 -30.29 -2.65
C PHE A 184 -4.53 -31.25 -1.78
N GLU A 185 -5.01 -32.47 -1.48
CA GLU A 185 -4.36 -33.42 -0.56
C GLU A 185 -2.93 -33.81 -0.96
N LEU A 186 -2.65 -34.00 -2.26
CA LEU A 186 -1.32 -34.40 -2.74
C LEU A 186 -0.23 -33.37 -2.39
N GLU A 187 -0.59 -32.10 -2.33
CA GLU A 187 0.35 -30.99 -2.09
C GLU A 187 0.64 -30.75 -0.61
N LEU A 188 -0.23 -31.24 0.26
CA LEU A 188 -0.07 -31.24 1.72
C LEU A 188 0.95 -32.29 2.19
N ALA A 189 1.06 -33.42 1.48
CA ALA A 189 2.06 -34.44 1.78
C ALA A 189 3.49 -33.97 1.44
N ASP A 190 3.67 -33.36 0.27
CA ASP A 190 4.97 -32.84 -0.19
C ASP A 190 5.48 -31.67 0.69
N SER A 191 4.57 -30.84 1.23
CA SER A 191 4.95 -29.67 2.03
C SER A 191 5.51 -30.01 3.43
N LEU A 192 5.47 -31.28 3.84
CA LEU A 192 6.01 -31.78 5.10
C LEU A 192 7.48 -32.24 5.00
N GLY A 193 7.90 -32.74 3.83
CA GLY A 193 9.27 -33.21 3.56
C GLY A 193 9.64 -34.54 4.26
N HIS A 194 10.41 -35.39 3.58
CA HIS A 194 10.80 -36.73 4.07
C HIS A 194 11.85 -36.75 5.22
N GLY A 195 11.83 -35.78 6.13
CA GLY A 195 12.84 -35.67 7.19
C GLY A 195 12.47 -34.82 8.42
N ALA A 196 11.32 -34.15 8.43
CA ALA A 196 10.79 -33.55 9.65
C ALA A 196 10.02 -34.63 10.44
N SER A 197 10.28 -34.76 11.74
CA SER A 197 9.52 -35.65 12.62
C SER A 197 8.05 -35.22 12.64
N SER A 198 7.19 -36.01 12.00
CA SER A 198 5.80 -35.67 11.64
C SER A 198 4.81 -35.61 12.82
N ALA A 199 5.30 -35.45 14.05
CA ALA A 199 4.51 -35.56 15.27
C ALA A 199 3.82 -34.25 15.70
N ASP A 200 4.41 -33.09 15.39
CA ASP A 200 3.96 -31.77 15.93
C ASP A 200 3.23 -30.88 14.90
N ARG A 201 3.47 -31.06 13.59
CA ARG A 201 2.91 -30.16 12.56
C ARG A 201 1.49 -30.53 12.18
N THR A 202 0.52 -30.06 12.96
CA THR A 202 -0.91 -30.14 12.61
C THR A 202 -1.21 -29.26 11.40
N LEU A 203 -1.66 -29.87 10.30
CA LEU A 203 -2.10 -29.16 9.09
C LEU A 203 -3.40 -28.37 9.33
N PRO A 204 -3.64 -27.27 8.60
CA PRO A 204 -4.91 -26.53 8.69
C PRO A 204 -6.10 -27.38 8.24
N GLU A 205 -7.25 -27.13 8.87
CA GLU A 205 -8.53 -27.75 8.51
C GLU A 205 -9.00 -27.23 7.13
N LEU A 206 -8.97 -28.06 6.09
CA LEU A 206 -9.40 -27.69 4.74
C LEU A 206 -10.89 -27.96 4.52
N GLN A 207 -11.65 -26.94 4.15
CA GLN A 207 -13.06 -27.05 3.73
C GLN A 207 -13.21 -26.56 2.28
N VAL A 208 -14.02 -27.26 1.48
CA VAL A 208 -14.25 -26.93 0.06
C VAL A 208 -15.74 -26.80 -0.20
N TYR A 209 -16.20 -25.59 -0.52
CA TYR A 209 -17.59 -25.29 -0.83
C TYR A 209 -17.76 -25.11 -2.34
N ASN A 210 -18.69 -25.86 -2.93
CA ASN A 210 -18.98 -25.79 -4.36
C ASN A 210 -20.30 -25.07 -4.61
N ALA A 211 -20.24 -23.83 -5.06
CA ALA A 211 -21.44 -23.04 -5.31
C ALA A 211 -22.32 -23.62 -6.43
N ALA A 212 -23.60 -23.27 -6.40
CA ALA A 212 -24.55 -23.56 -7.48
C ALA A 212 -24.50 -22.50 -8.59
N GLU A 213 -24.06 -21.28 -8.26
CA GLU A 213 -23.85 -20.14 -9.15
C GLU A 213 -22.59 -19.38 -8.74
N ASN A 214 -22.06 -18.51 -9.61
CA ASN A 214 -20.94 -17.65 -9.26
C ASN A 214 -21.41 -16.51 -8.34
N LEU A 215 -20.99 -16.54 -7.07
CA LEU A 215 -21.27 -15.47 -6.10
C LEU A 215 -20.22 -14.35 -6.12
N HIS A 216 -19.15 -14.50 -6.91
CA HIS A 216 -18.03 -13.56 -7.01
C HIS A 216 -17.51 -13.20 -5.61
N ASP A 217 -17.24 -11.92 -5.33
CA ASP A 217 -16.63 -11.45 -4.09
C ASP A 217 -17.50 -11.68 -2.84
N PHE A 218 -18.82 -11.78 -2.99
CA PHE A 218 -19.74 -12.03 -1.87
C PHE A 218 -19.38 -13.30 -1.08
N ALA A 219 -18.81 -14.28 -1.77
CA ALA A 219 -18.35 -15.52 -1.17
C ALA A 219 -17.23 -15.32 -0.12
N LYS A 220 -16.37 -14.30 -0.25
CA LYS A 220 -15.32 -13.98 0.74
C LYS A 220 -15.95 -13.74 2.12
N TYR A 221 -16.90 -12.82 2.15
CA TYR A 221 -17.58 -12.36 3.36
C TYR A 221 -18.55 -13.37 3.93
N MET A 222 -19.27 -14.10 3.06
CA MET A 222 -20.12 -15.21 3.49
C MET A 222 -19.28 -16.30 4.18
N SER A 223 -18.20 -16.74 3.55
CA SER A 223 -17.31 -17.77 4.12
C SER A 223 -16.64 -17.30 5.41
N CYS A 224 -16.17 -16.05 5.45
CA CYS A 224 -15.61 -15.45 6.65
C CYS A 224 -16.63 -15.39 7.79
N SER A 225 -17.88 -15.01 7.53
CA SER A 225 -18.94 -14.97 8.55
C SER A 225 -19.23 -16.33 9.21
N LEU A 226 -18.92 -17.42 8.50
CA LEU A 226 -19.07 -18.82 8.92
C LEU A 226 -17.74 -19.45 9.39
N ALA A 227 -16.64 -18.70 9.34
CA ALA A 227 -15.30 -19.18 9.72
C ALA A 227 -15.25 -19.62 11.18
N LYS A 228 -14.39 -20.60 11.48
CA LYS A 228 -14.19 -21.15 12.84
C LYS A 228 -13.52 -20.13 13.77
N TYR A 229 -12.55 -19.39 13.26
CA TYR A 229 -11.76 -18.41 14.02
C TYR A 229 -12.32 -16.99 13.85
N GLU A 230 -12.01 -16.10 14.81
CA GLU A 230 -12.55 -14.72 14.82
C GLU A 230 -11.90 -13.79 13.79
N HIS A 231 -10.86 -14.25 13.09
CA HIS A 231 -10.12 -13.47 12.10
C HIS A 231 -10.01 -14.25 10.81
N CYS A 232 -10.16 -13.54 9.69
CA CYS A 232 -10.08 -14.10 8.35
C CYS A 232 -8.88 -13.53 7.62
N TYR A 233 -8.25 -14.37 6.78
CA TYR A 233 -7.26 -13.96 5.78
C TYR A 233 -7.86 -14.14 4.38
N PHE A 234 -7.90 -13.11 3.52
CA PHE A 234 -8.42 -13.23 2.14
C PHE A 234 -7.30 -13.20 1.11
N GLN A 235 -7.41 -14.05 0.08
CA GLN A 235 -6.56 -14.03 -1.10
C GLN A 235 -7.30 -14.60 -2.33
N ASP A 236 -7.11 -13.97 -3.49
CA ASP A 236 -7.68 -14.38 -4.78
C ASP A 236 -6.76 -15.33 -5.55
N ASP A 237 -7.30 -16.06 -6.54
CA ASP A 237 -6.60 -17.13 -7.27
C ASP A 237 -5.55 -16.65 -8.30
N ASP A 238 -5.31 -15.34 -8.41
CA ASP A 238 -4.34 -14.71 -9.33
C ASP A 238 -3.17 -13.96 -8.66
N TRP A 239 -3.07 -13.93 -7.33
CA TRP A 239 -1.91 -13.36 -6.63
C TRP A 239 -1.37 -14.30 -5.57
N LEU A 240 -0.04 -14.35 -5.44
CA LEU A 240 0.66 -14.95 -4.32
C LEU A 240 1.24 -13.85 -3.44
N ASN A 241 0.66 -13.69 -2.25
CA ASN A 241 1.20 -12.81 -1.23
C ASN A 241 2.47 -13.43 -0.61
N THR A 242 3.64 -12.88 -0.91
CA THR A 242 4.94 -13.37 -0.41
C THR A 242 5.34 -12.84 0.96
N HIS A 243 4.52 -11.97 1.56
CA HIS A 243 4.80 -11.22 2.78
C HIS A 243 3.76 -11.51 3.86
N MET A 244 3.66 -12.80 4.21
CA MET A 244 2.63 -13.34 5.09
C MET A 244 2.95 -13.06 6.56
N ASP A 245 4.19 -13.29 6.99
CA ASP A 245 4.62 -13.07 8.37
C ASP A 245 4.56 -11.59 8.72
N ALA A 246 5.05 -10.72 7.83
CA ALA A 246 5.03 -9.28 7.99
C ALA A 246 3.60 -8.74 8.07
N LEU A 247 2.73 -9.12 7.14
CA LEU A 247 1.33 -8.70 7.15
C LEU A 247 0.61 -9.17 8.43
N TYR A 248 0.86 -10.41 8.87
CA TYR A 248 0.33 -10.93 10.13
C TYR A 248 0.87 -10.15 11.35
N THR A 249 2.18 -9.87 11.38
CA THR A 249 2.84 -9.06 12.43
C THR A 249 2.28 -7.64 12.55
N ASN A 250 1.84 -7.05 11.42
CA ASN A 250 1.14 -5.78 11.40
C ASN A 250 -0.30 -5.93 11.89
N PHE A 251 -1.02 -6.96 11.44
CA PHE A 251 -2.38 -7.26 11.90
C PHE A 251 -2.47 -7.45 13.43
N LEU A 252 -1.48 -8.08 14.05
CA LEU A 252 -1.42 -8.24 15.51
C LEU A 252 -1.31 -6.91 16.30
N THR A 253 -0.97 -5.77 15.67
CA THR A 253 -0.98 -4.47 16.40
C THR A 253 -2.38 -3.95 16.68
N SER A 254 -3.31 -4.27 15.80
CA SER A 254 -4.66 -3.70 15.80
C SER A 254 -5.64 -4.66 15.12
N PRO A 255 -5.92 -5.83 15.72
CA PRO A 255 -6.68 -6.89 15.06
C PRO A 255 -8.09 -6.50 14.65
N SER A 256 -8.63 -5.43 15.26
CA SER A 256 -9.88 -4.76 14.88
C SER A 256 -9.85 -4.16 13.48
N LEU A 257 -8.72 -3.65 13.00
CA LEU A 257 -8.62 -2.99 11.69
C LEU A 257 -8.59 -3.99 10.52
N ILE A 258 -8.80 -3.47 9.31
CA ILE A 258 -8.48 -4.20 8.08
C ILE A 258 -7.02 -3.94 7.76
N HIS A 259 -6.20 -4.99 7.63
CA HIS A 259 -4.81 -4.90 7.20
C HIS A 259 -4.66 -5.52 5.81
N THR A 260 -4.03 -4.83 4.85
CA THR A 260 -3.90 -5.33 3.47
C THR A 260 -2.49 -5.15 2.91
N ASN A 261 -2.07 -6.05 2.02
CA ASN A 261 -0.92 -5.86 1.13
C ASN A 261 -1.42 -5.35 -0.24
N THR A 262 -0.76 -4.35 -0.82
CA THR A 262 -1.10 -3.78 -2.13
C THR A 262 0.14 -3.36 -2.92
N LEU A 263 -0.01 -3.25 -4.25
CA LEU A 263 1.04 -2.76 -5.14
C LEU A 263 1.20 -1.23 -5.02
N PRO A 264 2.42 -0.67 -5.20
CA PRO A 264 2.67 0.77 -5.06
C PRO A 264 1.67 1.68 -5.81
N LEU A 265 1.44 1.42 -7.10
CA LEU A 265 0.54 2.26 -7.92
C LEU A 265 -0.94 2.09 -7.53
N ILE A 266 -1.33 0.90 -7.04
CA ILE A 266 -2.70 0.64 -6.58
C ILE A 266 -2.94 1.34 -5.23
N GLN A 267 -1.92 1.46 -4.38
CA GLN A 267 -2.01 2.27 -3.16
C GLN A 267 -2.34 3.74 -3.46
N MET A 268 -1.84 4.32 -4.56
CA MET A 268 -2.21 5.70 -4.93
C MET A 268 -3.72 5.83 -5.16
N GLU A 269 -4.32 4.86 -5.86
CA GLU A 269 -5.77 4.82 -6.07
C GLU A 269 -6.51 4.61 -4.74
N HIS A 270 -6.02 3.74 -3.86
CA HIS A 270 -6.59 3.57 -2.51
C HIS A 270 -6.58 4.90 -1.72
N ARG A 271 -5.49 5.67 -1.76
CA ARG A 271 -5.37 6.98 -1.09
C ARG A 271 -6.28 8.04 -1.70
N ARG A 272 -6.52 8.03 -3.02
CA ARG A 272 -7.53 8.91 -3.67
C ARG A 272 -8.96 8.64 -3.19
N TRP A 273 -9.22 7.42 -2.75
CA TRP A 273 -10.52 6.96 -2.24
C TRP A 273 -10.48 6.72 -0.73
N THR A 274 -9.76 7.58 -0.02
CA THR A 274 -9.73 7.71 1.43
C THR A 274 -10.19 9.11 1.79
N PHE A 275 -11.24 9.25 2.60
CA PHE A 275 -11.94 10.52 2.82
C PHE A 275 -12.58 10.66 4.21
N THR A 276 -12.77 11.90 4.64
CA THR A 276 -13.46 12.27 5.89
C THR A 276 -14.79 13.01 5.63
N ASN A 277 -15.61 13.07 6.67
CA ASN A 277 -16.57 14.14 6.93
C ASN A 277 -16.67 14.37 8.46
N GLU A 278 -15.53 14.71 9.07
CA GLU A 278 -15.42 15.22 10.44
C GLU A 278 -15.78 16.71 10.50
N GLY A 279 -16.75 17.08 11.34
CA GLY A 279 -17.25 18.45 11.44
C GLY A 279 -16.45 19.32 12.43
N THR A 280 -15.80 20.38 11.95
CA THR A 280 -15.18 21.42 12.79
C THR A 280 -16.09 22.65 12.97
N ILE A 281 -17.19 22.52 13.74
CA ILE A 281 -18.06 23.65 14.17
C ILE A 281 -18.43 23.49 15.67
N PRO A 282 -18.59 24.57 16.47
CA PRO A 282 -18.73 24.48 17.94
C PRO A 282 -19.98 23.74 18.46
N PRO A 283 -20.00 23.30 19.74
CA PRO A 283 -20.95 22.33 20.31
C PRO A 283 -22.42 22.76 20.46
N HIS A 284 -22.89 23.75 19.71
CA HIS A 284 -24.16 24.46 19.97
C HIS A 284 -25.11 24.51 18.77
N LEU A 285 -24.69 23.97 17.61
CA LEU A 285 -25.49 23.88 16.38
C LEU A 285 -25.62 22.41 15.95
N SER A 286 -26.44 21.67 16.69
CA SER A 286 -26.63 20.21 16.57
C SER A 286 -27.45 19.79 15.34
N LEU A 287 -27.04 20.22 14.14
CA LEU A 287 -27.62 19.83 12.86
C LEU A 287 -26.53 19.59 11.81
N GLY A 288 -26.07 18.34 11.67
CA GLY A 288 -25.61 17.82 10.38
C GLY A 288 -24.12 17.53 10.18
N TYR A 289 -23.49 16.71 11.04
CA TYR A 289 -22.27 15.96 10.69
C TYR A 289 -22.38 14.52 11.20
N PHE A 290 -21.83 13.56 10.46
CA PHE A 290 -22.19 12.13 10.61
C PHE A 290 -21.00 11.19 10.82
N ASN A 291 -19.82 11.76 11.07
CA ASN A 291 -18.53 11.08 11.28
C ASN A 291 -18.26 10.02 10.21
N MET A 292 -17.97 10.48 9.00
CA MET A 292 -17.48 9.62 7.92
C MET A 292 -15.95 9.60 7.96
N HIS A 293 -15.33 8.43 7.95
CA HIS A 293 -13.87 8.26 8.00
C HIS A 293 -13.52 6.93 7.34
N ALA A 294 -13.64 6.89 6.01
CA ALA A 294 -13.65 5.66 5.23
C ALA A 294 -12.52 5.65 4.20
N GLY A 295 -11.98 4.45 3.92
CA GLY A 295 -10.97 4.26 2.87
C GLY A 295 -11.19 2.98 2.07
N PHE A 296 -10.91 3.06 0.77
CA PHE A 296 -10.89 1.90 -0.11
C PHE A 296 -9.62 1.07 0.06
N SER A 297 -9.77 -0.25 0.07
CA SER A 297 -8.69 -1.21 -0.16
C SER A 297 -9.19 -2.37 -1.01
N TRP A 298 -8.40 -2.75 -2.01
CA TRP A 298 -8.43 -4.09 -2.58
C TRP A 298 -8.14 -5.13 -1.48
N MET A 299 -8.90 -6.23 -1.48
CA MET A 299 -8.84 -7.27 -0.43
C MET A 299 -8.18 -8.57 -0.91
N GLY A 300 -8.27 -8.87 -2.21
CA GLY A 300 -7.80 -10.12 -2.83
C GLY A 300 -6.28 -10.36 -2.87
N THR A 301 -5.48 -9.34 -2.57
CA THR A 301 -4.00 -9.38 -2.66
C THR A 301 -3.31 -9.86 -1.38
N GLY A 302 -4.09 -10.36 -0.43
CA GLY A 302 -3.65 -10.68 0.93
C GLY A 302 -4.14 -9.63 1.91
N SER A 303 -5.14 -9.99 2.72
CA SER A 303 -5.69 -9.10 3.75
C SER A 303 -6.17 -9.84 5.00
N TYR A 304 -6.01 -9.23 6.17
CA TYR A 304 -6.61 -9.68 7.44
C TYR A 304 -7.74 -8.75 7.88
N LEU A 305 -8.76 -9.32 8.50
CA LEU A 305 -9.90 -8.61 9.07
C LEU A 305 -10.59 -9.44 10.18
N PRO A 306 -11.32 -8.79 11.11
CA PRO A 306 -12.26 -9.49 11.98
C PRO A 306 -13.42 -10.11 11.20
N ARG A 307 -13.78 -11.34 11.58
CA ARG A 307 -15.04 -12.01 11.24
C ARG A 307 -16.26 -11.14 11.56
N ALA A 308 -16.18 -10.34 12.62
CA ALA A 308 -17.21 -9.38 13.01
C ALA A 308 -17.52 -8.35 11.91
N LYS A 309 -16.54 -7.87 11.13
CA LYS A 309 -16.80 -6.93 10.02
C LYS A 309 -17.49 -7.62 8.84
N ALA A 310 -17.09 -8.86 8.51
CA ALA A 310 -17.77 -9.66 7.50
C ALA A 310 -19.23 -9.98 7.89
N ARG A 311 -19.50 -10.27 9.18
CA ARG A 311 -20.86 -10.41 9.70
C ARG A 311 -21.67 -9.11 9.61
N ARG A 312 -21.07 -7.97 10.01
CA ARG A 312 -21.70 -6.64 9.92
C ARG A 312 -22.10 -6.29 8.49
N LEU A 313 -21.32 -6.68 7.48
CA LEU A 313 -21.70 -6.52 6.05
C LEU A 313 -22.98 -7.29 5.69
N LEU A 314 -23.17 -8.49 6.24
CA LEU A 314 -24.39 -9.29 6.03
C LEU A 314 -25.60 -8.71 6.77
N GLU A 315 -25.38 -7.99 7.86
CA GLU A 315 -26.41 -7.25 8.61
C GLU A 315 -26.76 -5.93 7.88
N GLN A 316 -25.76 -5.19 7.40
CA GLN A 316 -25.91 -4.02 6.51
C GLN A 316 -26.74 -4.36 5.26
N ARG A 317 -26.58 -5.56 4.69
CA ARG A 317 -27.41 -6.05 3.57
C ARG A 317 -28.90 -6.10 3.89
N GLY A 318 -29.30 -6.33 5.14
CA GLY A 318 -30.71 -6.32 5.56
C GLY A 318 -31.33 -4.92 5.55
N ASN A 319 -30.49 -3.88 5.71
CA ASN A 319 -30.91 -2.48 5.89
C ASN A 319 -30.59 -1.58 4.68
N THR A 320 -30.00 -2.11 3.61
CA THR A 320 -29.52 -1.32 2.45
C THR A 320 -30.24 -1.70 1.16
N THR A 321 -30.36 -0.74 0.24
CA THR A 321 -31.02 -0.91 -1.06
C THR A 321 -30.12 -1.54 -2.14
N LEU A 322 -29.06 -2.26 -1.75
CA LEU A 322 -28.16 -2.90 -2.71
C LEU A 322 -28.85 -4.06 -3.44
N THR A 323 -28.75 -4.04 -4.77
CA THR A 323 -29.23 -5.14 -5.61
C THR A 323 -28.31 -6.36 -5.50
N LYS A 324 -28.82 -7.55 -5.86
CA LYS A 324 -28.03 -8.79 -5.85
C LYS A 324 -26.74 -8.68 -6.69
N ASP A 325 -26.76 -7.93 -7.78
CA ASP A 325 -25.59 -7.77 -8.65
C ASP A 325 -24.51 -6.84 -8.05
N ARG A 326 -24.87 -5.88 -7.18
CA ARG A 326 -23.86 -5.11 -6.43
C ARG A 326 -23.12 -5.97 -5.41
N PHE A 327 -23.80 -6.96 -4.80
CA PHE A 327 -23.12 -7.91 -3.92
C PHE A 327 -22.07 -8.77 -4.63
N LYS A 328 -22.16 -8.98 -5.95
CA LYS A 328 -21.12 -9.71 -6.69
C LYS A 328 -19.78 -8.94 -6.72
N VAL A 329 -19.81 -7.61 -6.66
CA VAL A 329 -18.64 -6.72 -6.69
C VAL A 329 -18.39 -6.06 -5.32
N ILE A 330 -18.76 -6.75 -4.24
CA ILE A 330 -18.79 -6.15 -2.89
C ILE A 330 -17.40 -5.80 -2.34
N ASP A 331 -16.31 -6.32 -2.90
CA ASP A 331 -14.94 -5.85 -2.60
C ASP A 331 -14.77 -4.35 -2.87
N MET A 332 -15.51 -3.79 -3.84
CA MET A 332 -15.53 -2.35 -4.15
C MET A 332 -16.25 -1.50 -3.10
N TYR A 333 -17.03 -2.14 -2.22
CA TYR A 333 -17.84 -1.49 -1.20
C TYR A 333 -17.29 -1.72 0.21
N PHE A 334 -16.83 -2.93 0.50
CA PHE A 334 -16.66 -3.45 1.86
C PHE A 334 -15.80 -2.55 2.76
N SER A 335 -14.59 -2.21 2.32
CA SER A 335 -13.65 -1.42 3.13
C SER A 335 -14.21 -0.03 3.44
N ILE A 336 -14.75 0.67 2.43
CA ILE A 336 -15.48 1.93 2.58
C ILE A 336 -16.62 1.76 3.61
N TRP A 337 -17.45 0.72 3.44
CA TRP A 337 -18.63 0.42 4.27
C TRP A 337 -18.32 -0.06 5.68
N THR A 338 -17.06 -0.27 6.05
CA THR A 338 -16.69 -0.40 7.47
C THR A 338 -16.74 0.95 8.21
N ASN A 339 -16.75 2.06 7.45
CA ASN A 339 -16.50 3.42 7.92
C ASN A 339 -15.25 3.47 8.81
N GLN A 340 -14.15 2.95 8.27
CA GLN A 340 -12.81 2.97 8.87
C GLN A 340 -11.78 3.14 7.77
N TYR A 341 -10.61 3.68 8.13
CA TYR A 341 -9.43 3.64 7.27
C TYR A 341 -8.76 2.25 7.33
N PRO A 342 -8.45 1.60 6.20
CA PRO A 342 -7.62 0.39 6.19
C PRO A 342 -6.15 0.67 6.54
N TYR A 343 -5.46 -0.29 7.15
CA TYR A 343 -4.02 -0.25 7.40
C TYR A 343 -3.26 -0.96 6.26
N GLN A 344 -2.84 -0.16 5.28
CA GLN A 344 -2.31 -0.67 4.00
C GLN A 344 -0.78 -0.72 4.00
N LEU A 345 -0.26 -1.89 3.66
CA LEU A 345 1.14 -2.17 3.42
C LEU A 345 1.42 -2.23 1.92
N VAL A 346 2.58 -1.70 1.51
CA VAL A 346 3.00 -1.64 0.11
C VAL A 346 4.09 -2.66 -0.16
N ASN A 347 3.91 -3.52 -1.16
CA ASN A 347 4.94 -4.43 -1.64
C ASN A 347 4.70 -4.83 -3.10
N TYR A 348 5.72 -5.41 -3.73
CA TYR A 348 5.49 -6.20 -4.92
C TYR A 348 4.89 -7.55 -4.55
N LEU A 349 3.87 -7.97 -5.29
CA LEU A 349 3.20 -9.25 -5.15
C LEU A 349 3.62 -10.14 -6.31
N THR A 350 3.64 -11.45 -6.11
CA THR A 350 3.93 -12.39 -7.20
C THR A 350 2.64 -12.68 -7.97
N PRO A 351 2.48 -12.22 -9.23
CA PRO A 351 1.29 -12.54 -10.01
C PRO A 351 1.29 -14.04 -10.34
N LEU A 352 0.11 -14.67 -10.30
CA LEU A 352 -0.13 -16.02 -10.79
C LEU A 352 -0.78 -15.95 -12.17
N ASP A 353 -1.52 -16.98 -12.59
CA ASP A 353 -2.22 -16.96 -13.89
C ASP A 353 -3.33 -15.92 -13.93
N GLN A 354 -3.12 -14.85 -14.70
CA GLN A 354 -4.10 -13.77 -14.87
C GLN A 354 -5.22 -14.14 -15.87
N LYS A 355 -5.07 -15.22 -16.66
CA LYS A 355 -6.07 -15.63 -17.66
C LYS A 355 -7.44 -15.84 -17.02
N ASN A 356 -8.49 -15.52 -17.77
CA ASN A 356 -9.89 -15.60 -17.34
C ASN A 356 -10.24 -14.79 -16.09
N GLY A 357 -9.41 -13.81 -15.70
CA GLY A 357 -9.77 -12.83 -14.68
C GLY A 357 -10.99 -12.02 -15.09
N TRP A 358 -11.66 -11.40 -14.13
CA TRP A 358 -12.80 -10.52 -14.39
C TRP A 358 -12.44 -9.37 -15.36
N SER A 359 -11.16 -8.94 -15.32
CA SER A 359 -10.54 -7.98 -16.24
C SER A 359 -10.25 -8.51 -17.67
N THR A 360 -10.66 -9.74 -18.01
CA THR A 360 -10.44 -10.33 -19.35
C THR A 360 -11.72 -10.51 -20.17
N GLU A 361 -12.90 -10.25 -19.58
CA GLU A 361 -14.18 -10.35 -20.29
C GLU A 361 -14.59 -8.99 -20.91
N VAL A 362 -14.30 -8.83 -22.21
CA VAL A 362 -14.94 -7.98 -23.26
C VAL A 362 -15.08 -6.46 -23.02
N VAL A 363 -14.94 -5.94 -21.81
CA VAL A 363 -15.08 -4.51 -21.48
C VAL A 363 -13.71 -3.84 -21.49
N ASN A 364 -13.51 -2.84 -22.36
CA ASN A 364 -12.20 -2.15 -22.51
C ASN A 364 -11.82 -1.22 -21.34
N ASP A 365 -12.64 -1.14 -20.28
CA ASP A 365 -12.46 -0.21 -19.16
C ASP A 365 -13.08 -0.76 -17.85
N HIS A 366 -12.42 -1.76 -17.26
CA HIS A 366 -12.81 -2.30 -15.96
C HIS A 366 -12.62 -1.31 -14.81
N TRP A 367 -11.65 -0.40 -14.92
CA TRP A 367 -11.39 0.62 -13.89
C TRP A 367 -12.55 1.60 -13.74
N SER A 368 -13.24 1.99 -14.82
CA SER A 368 -14.49 2.75 -14.71
C SER A 368 -15.57 1.99 -13.96
N ILE A 369 -15.61 0.65 -14.00
CA ILE A 369 -16.56 -0.13 -13.19
C ILE A 369 -16.14 -0.11 -11.73
N VAL A 370 -14.86 -0.35 -11.43
CA VAL A 370 -14.26 -0.26 -10.09
C VAL A 370 -14.60 1.08 -9.43
N PHE A 371 -14.19 2.19 -10.05
CA PHE A 371 -14.40 3.54 -9.51
C PHE A 371 -15.89 3.93 -9.43
N ARG A 372 -16.76 3.48 -10.35
CA ARG A 372 -18.21 3.72 -10.24
C ARG A 372 -18.83 3.00 -9.03
N ASN A 373 -18.38 1.79 -8.72
CA ASN A 373 -18.86 1.08 -7.52
C ASN A 373 -18.31 1.73 -6.24
N MET A 374 -17.06 2.22 -6.24
CA MET A 374 -16.48 2.95 -5.11
C MET A 374 -17.19 4.28 -4.85
N LEU A 375 -17.61 5.00 -5.90
CA LEU A 375 -18.45 6.21 -5.77
C LEU A 375 -19.84 5.89 -5.20
N ASP A 376 -20.52 4.88 -5.76
CA ASP A 376 -21.83 4.41 -5.25
C ASP A 376 -21.72 3.86 -3.81
N ALA A 377 -20.57 3.28 -3.43
CA ALA A 377 -20.30 2.87 -2.05
C ALA A 377 -20.18 4.07 -1.10
N ALA A 378 -19.42 5.09 -1.49
CA ALA A 378 -19.21 6.31 -0.70
C ALA A 378 -20.51 7.11 -0.54
N ASP A 379 -21.26 7.32 -1.62
CA ASP A 379 -22.55 8.04 -1.61
C ASP A 379 -23.61 7.32 -0.75
N ARG A 380 -23.70 5.98 -0.84
CA ARG A 380 -24.59 5.18 0.00
C ARG A 380 -24.20 5.22 1.47
N LEU A 381 -22.89 5.15 1.77
CA LEU A 381 -22.41 5.29 3.14
C LEU A 381 -22.78 6.67 3.68
N TYR A 382 -22.45 7.74 2.96
CA TYR A 382 -22.79 9.11 3.33
C TYR A 382 -24.30 9.28 3.58
N THR A 383 -25.14 8.77 2.67
CA THR A 383 -26.61 8.78 2.81
C THR A 383 -27.10 7.98 4.01
N ALA A 384 -26.51 6.82 4.30
CA ALA A 384 -26.89 6.00 5.46
C ALA A 384 -26.45 6.62 6.79
N LEU A 385 -25.28 7.26 6.81
CA LEU A 385 -24.75 8.01 7.96
C LEU A 385 -25.62 9.27 8.23
N LEU A 386 -26.09 9.93 7.17
CA LEU A 386 -27.00 11.10 7.18
C LEU A 386 -28.42 10.75 7.67
N THR A 387 -28.99 9.64 7.19
CA THR A 387 -30.36 9.25 7.59
C THR A 387 -30.44 8.72 9.02
N ASN A 388 -29.38 8.07 9.51
CA ASN A 388 -29.30 7.55 10.88
C ASN A 388 -28.41 8.45 11.74
N PHE A 389 -28.88 9.66 12.07
CA PHE A 389 -28.10 10.60 12.91
C PHE A 389 -28.08 10.20 14.40
N GLU A 390 -29.05 9.41 14.86
CA GLU A 390 -29.05 8.87 16.23
C GLU A 390 -28.11 7.66 16.32
N VAL A 391 -26.96 7.84 16.96
CA VAL A 391 -26.03 6.74 17.26
C VAL A 391 -26.69 5.82 18.30
N THR A 392 -27.15 4.66 17.85
CA THR A 392 -27.74 3.62 18.71
C THR A 392 -26.86 2.37 18.70
N ASN A 393 -27.05 1.47 19.66
CA ASN A 393 -26.41 0.15 19.69
C ASN A 393 -26.78 -0.76 18.49
N LYS A 394 -27.57 -0.26 17.54
CA LYS A 394 -27.96 -0.92 16.28
C LYS A 394 -27.44 -0.20 15.04
N ASP A 395 -26.62 0.83 15.19
CA ASP A 395 -26.01 1.52 14.04
C ASP A 395 -25.12 0.52 13.27
N PRO A 396 -25.42 0.27 11.98
CA PRO A 396 -24.63 -0.66 11.18
C PRO A 396 -23.27 -0.08 10.75
N PHE A 397 -22.94 1.17 11.06
CA PHE A 397 -21.67 1.83 10.76
C PHE A 397 -21.00 2.37 12.02
N ALA A 398 -19.68 2.17 12.13
CA ALA A 398 -18.90 2.75 13.24
C ALA A 398 -18.80 4.27 13.06
N ARG A 399 -18.88 5.05 14.16
CA ARG A 399 -18.87 6.54 14.13
C ARG A 399 -17.63 7.17 14.77
N GLU A 400 -16.71 6.33 15.23
CA GLU A 400 -15.43 6.71 15.82
C GLU A 400 -14.34 5.96 15.05
N GLU A 401 -13.19 6.61 14.84
CA GLU A 401 -12.04 5.97 14.19
C GLU A 401 -11.46 4.91 15.14
N GLU A 402 -11.28 3.69 14.64
CA GLU A 402 -10.66 2.59 15.39
C GLU A 402 -9.15 2.82 15.54
N GLU A 403 -8.65 2.73 16.77
CA GLU A 403 -7.21 2.86 17.09
C GLU A 403 -6.37 1.73 16.45
N PRO A 404 -5.09 1.99 16.11
CA PRO A 404 -4.41 3.29 16.14
C PRO A 404 -4.98 4.24 15.08
N TYR A 405 -4.99 5.54 15.36
CA TYR A 405 -5.43 6.54 14.39
C TYR A 405 -4.51 6.58 13.17
N VAL A 406 -4.99 7.06 12.03
CA VAL A 406 -4.24 7.09 10.77
C VAL A 406 -2.90 7.83 10.87
N SER A 407 -2.79 8.82 11.75
CA SER A 407 -1.55 9.54 12.09
C SER A 407 -0.47 8.67 12.74
N ASP A 408 -0.87 7.58 13.41
CA ASP A 408 0.01 6.70 14.19
C ASP A 408 0.36 5.41 13.41
N ARG A 409 -0.19 5.24 12.20
CA ARG A 409 0.00 4.07 11.33
C ARG A 409 1.28 4.15 10.52
N HIS A 410 2.41 4.06 11.22
CA HIS A 410 3.74 4.26 10.63
C HIS A 410 4.27 3.04 9.87
N THR A 411 3.67 1.86 9.95
CA THR A 411 4.12 0.67 9.20
C THR A 411 3.75 0.80 7.71
N ARG A 412 4.72 0.80 6.80
CA ARG A 412 4.47 1.13 5.38
C ARG A 412 4.72 0.01 4.38
N SER A 413 5.72 -0.84 4.63
CA SER A 413 6.11 -1.89 3.67
C SER A 413 6.71 -3.11 4.38
N PRO A 414 6.37 -4.35 3.99
CA PRO A 414 7.12 -5.54 4.35
C PRO A 414 8.53 -5.51 3.77
N CYS A 415 9.51 -5.97 4.54
CA CYS A 415 10.85 -6.25 4.05
C CYS A 415 10.86 -7.36 3.00
N HIS A 416 11.82 -7.33 2.07
CA HIS A 416 11.99 -8.32 1.00
C HIS A 416 11.87 -9.74 1.54
N ASN A 417 12.56 -10.02 2.65
CA ASN A 417 12.70 -11.34 3.25
C ASN A 417 11.51 -11.81 4.14
N ASP A 418 10.44 -11.02 4.28
CA ASP A 418 9.27 -11.29 5.15
C ASP A 418 9.59 -11.39 6.66
N LYS A 419 10.73 -10.82 7.12
CA LYS A 419 11.16 -10.86 8.54
C LYS A 419 11.11 -9.52 9.26
N CYS A 420 10.78 -8.46 8.55
CA CYS A 420 10.54 -7.14 9.13
C CYS A 420 9.55 -6.33 8.30
N LEU A 421 9.24 -5.13 8.80
CA LEU A 421 8.48 -4.11 8.13
C LEU A 421 9.21 -2.76 8.25
N PHE A 422 9.31 -2.04 7.14
CA PHE A 422 9.70 -0.64 7.12
C PHE A 422 8.63 0.23 7.78
N THR A 423 9.06 1.07 8.71
CA THR A 423 8.21 2.01 9.44
C THR A 423 8.67 3.45 9.19
N THR A 424 7.77 4.38 8.91
CA THR A 424 8.07 5.82 8.87
C THR A 424 6.85 6.70 9.14
N SER A 425 7.07 7.82 9.84
CA SER A 425 6.07 8.88 10.03
C SER A 425 5.83 9.69 8.75
N LEU A 426 6.77 9.68 7.81
CA LEU A 426 6.77 10.49 6.60
C LEU A 426 5.77 9.93 5.57
N ASP A 427 4.54 10.44 5.60
CA ASP A 427 3.51 10.14 4.60
C ASP A 427 3.56 11.17 3.44
N PRO A 428 3.81 10.75 2.19
CA PRO A 428 3.87 11.68 1.06
C PRO A 428 2.47 12.05 0.57
N PHE A 429 1.43 11.30 0.95
CA PHE A 429 0.04 11.58 0.57
C PHE A 429 -0.58 12.68 1.45
N PRO A 430 -1.75 13.23 1.07
CA PRO A 430 -2.51 14.12 1.93
C PRO A 430 -3.04 13.37 3.16
N ASP A 431 -3.31 14.10 4.23
CA ASP A 431 -4.06 13.58 5.37
C ASP A 431 -5.51 13.27 4.92
N PRO A 432 -6.12 12.14 5.32
CA PRO A 432 -7.53 11.85 5.01
C PRO A 432 -8.51 13.00 5.35
N LYS A 433 -8.15 13.86 6.32
CA LYS A 433 -8.95 15.02 6.73
C LYS A 433 -8.96 16.15 5.70
N GLU A 434 -8.00 16.18 4.78
CA GLU A 434 -7.96 17.11 3.64
C GLU A 434 -8.92 16.67 2.52
N VAL A 435 -9.26 15.37 2.45
CA VAL A 435 -10.13 14.78 1.41
C VAL A 435 -11.57 14.69 1.93
N VAL A 436 -12.32 15.79 1.86
CA VAL A 436 -13.69 15.86 2.42
C VAL A 436 -14.77 15.40 1.43
N PHE A 437 -15.48 14.31 1.76
CA PHE A 437 -16.63 13.80 0.99
C PHE A 437 -17.96 14.39 1.49
N LYS A 438 -18.67 15.15 0.65
CA LYS A 438 -19.91 15.86 1.05
C LYS A 438 -21.20 15.34 0.40
N GLY A 439 -21.15 14.18 -0.27
CA GLY A 439 -22.24 13.70 -1.13
C GLY A 439 -22.52 14.63 -2.33
N ASP A 440 -21.57 15.50 -2.67
CA ASP A 440 -21.66 16.47 -3.76
C ASP A 440 -21.11 15.94 -5.09
N LEU A 441 -20.36 14.84 -5.04
CA LEU A 441 -19.66 14.23 -6.18
C LEU A 441 -20.62 13.44 -7.08
N GLN A 442 -20.79 13.92 -8.31
CA GLN A 442 -21.59 13.27 -9.36
C GLN A 442 -20.74 12.35 -10.24
N THR A 443 -19.43 12.61 -10.33
CA THR A 443 -18.52 11.89 -11.23
C THR A 443 -17.19 11.51 -10.59
N ILE A 444 -16.54 10.49 -11.17
CA ILE A 444 -15.17 10.08 -10.80
C ILE A 444 -14.16 11.20 -11.12
N ASP A 445 -14.40 11.96 -12.19
CA ASP A 445 -13.53 13.05 -12.62
C ASP A 445 -13.54 14.22 -11.63
N GLU A 446 -14.67 14.50 -10.97
CA GLU A 446 -14.73 15.48 -9.88
C GLU A 446 -13.91 15.06 -8.66
N GLN A 447 -13.96 13.79 -8.26
CA GLN A 447 -13.13 13.27 -7.15
C GLN A 447 -11.65 13.33 -7.52
N ASN A 448 -11.30 12.92 -8.74
CA ASN A 448 -9.94 13.01 -9.25
C ASN A 448 -9.45 14.47 -9.30
N ALA A 449 -10.28 15.42 -9.75
CA ALA A 449 -9.94 16.84 -9.77
C ALA A 449 -9.67 17.38 -8.37
N LYS A 450 -10.58 17.14 -7.40
CA LYS A 450 -10.39 17.55 -5.99
C LYS A 450 -9.09 17.00 -5.41
N PHE A 451 -8.76 15.73 -5.66
CA PHE A 451 -7.52 15.14 -5.17
C PHE A 451 -6.27 15.67 -5.92
N MET A 452 -6.39 15.97 -7.23
CA MET A 452 -5.32 16.56 -8.04
C MET A 452 -4.91 17.98 -7.62
N GLU A 453 -5.74 18.67 -6.83
CA GLU A 453 -5.42 19.98 -6.24
C GLU A 453 -4.54 19.89 -4.97
N LEU A 454 -4.38 18.70 -4.38
CA LEU A 454 -3.59 18.46 -3.15
C LEU A 454 -2.11 18.16 -3.45
N ASP A 455 -1.25 18.27 -2.43
CA ASP A 455 0.18 17.94 -2.53
C ASP A 455 0.43 16.44 -2.27
N TYR A 456 0.75 15.69 -3.34
CA TYR A 456 1.03 14.26 -3.30
C TYR A 456 1.96 13.85 -4.47
N PRO A 457 2.65 12.69 -4.38
CA PRO A 457 3.60 12.27 -5.41
C PRO A 457 2.92 11.94 -6.74
N THR A 458 3.57 12.29 -7.85
CA THR A 458 3.12 11.86 -9.19
C THR A 458 3.27 10.35 -9.36
N THR A 459 2.52 9.76 -10.30
CA THR A 459 2.59 8.32 -10.61
C THR A 459 4.02 7.86 -10.93
N GLU A 460 4.82 8.69 -11.61
CA GLU A 460 6.21 8.37 -11.95
C GLU A 460 7.16 8.49 -10.75
N PHE A 461 6.96 9.51 -9.91
CA PHE A 461 7.68 9.59 -8.64
C PHE A 461 7.38 8.36 -7.78
N TRP A 462 6.11 8.01 -7.60
CA TRP A 462 5.74 6.90 -6.73
C TRP A 462 6.16 5.54 -7.28
N ARG A 463 6.14 5.35 -8.61
CA ARG A 463 6.72 4.16 -9.27
C ARG A 463 8.20 3.97 -8.93
N THR A 464 8.94 5.06 -8.77
CA THR A 464 10.41 5.07 -8.61
C THR A 464 10.84 5.09 -7.14
N PHE A 465 10.02 5.68 -6.26
CA PHE A 465 10.39 6.04 -4.89
C PHE A 465 9.42 5.56 -3.80
N ALA A 466 8.59 4.55 -4.08
CA ALA A 466 7.67 3.96 -3.11
C ALA A 466 8.38 3.37 -1.87
N TYR A 467 7.63 3.24 -0.77
CA TYR A 467 8.11 2.70 0.52
C TYR A 467 8.86 1.36 0.43
N VAL A 468 8.48 0.50 -0.52
CA VAL A 468 9.10 -0.82 -0.71
C VAL A 468 10.59 -0.74 -1.04
N HIS A 469 11.03 0.33 -1.70
CA HIS A 469 12.42 0.55 -2.08
C HIS A 469 13.35 0.98 -0.94
N ALA A 470 12.83 1.10 0.30
CA ALA A 470 13.69 1.16 1.47
C ALA A 470 14.21 -0.24 1.89
N VAL A 471 13.52 -1.31 1.44
CA VAL A 471 13.58 -2.66 2.01
C VAL A 471 13.27 -3.78 0.99
N ASP A 472 13.62 -3.59 -0.29
CA ASP A 472 13.39 -4.56 -1.38
C ASP A 472 14.63 -5.40 -1.72
N ASN A 473 15.76 -5.17 -1.02
CA ASN A 473 17.08 -5.75 -1.27
C ASN A 473 17.65 -5.46 -2.69
N ASP A 474 17.25 -4.34 -3.33
CA ASP A 474 17.86 -3.83 -4.56
C ASP A 474 18.64 -2.52 -4.31
N PRO A 475 19.99 -2.50 -4.43
CA PRO A 475 20.78 -1.29 -4.19
C PRO A 475 20.63 -0.22 -5.27
N LEU A 476 19.81 -0.44 -6.32
CA LEU A 476 19.54 0.51 -7.40
C LEU A 476 18.20 1.26 -7.23
N THR A 477 17.34 0.81 -6.31
CA THR A 477 16.09 1.48 -5.96
C THR A 477 16.25 2.26 -4.66
N CYS A 478 15.41 3.27 -4.43
CA CYS A 478 15.40 4.01 -3.17
C CYS A 478 13.98 4.45 -2.83
N TRP A 479 13.57 4.38 -1.58
CA TRP A 479 12.46 5.19 -1.09
C TRP A 479 12.90 6.66 -1.00
N ASN A 480 12.02 7.61 -1.33
CA ASN A 480 12.22 9.04 -1.10
C ASN A 480 11.06 9.60 -0.27
N SER A 481 11.35 10.44 0.72
CA SER A 481 10.35 11.01 1.63
C SER A 481 9.32 11.94 0.95
N PHE A 482 9.53 12.33 -0.31
CA PHE A 482 8.77 13.31 -1.11
C PHE A 482 8.81 14.72 -0.50
N LYS A 483 8.17 14.89 0.66
CA LYS A 483 8.23 16.08 1.52
C LYS A 483 9.58 16.15 2.24
N VAL A 484 9.98 17.36 2.63
CA VAL A 484 11.23 17.60 3.37
C VAL A 484 10.99 17.27 4.86
N PRO A 485 11.74 16.30 5.45
CA PRO A 485 11.50 15.87 6.83
C PRO A 485 11.71 16.94 7.89
N LYS A 486 10.96 16.82 8.98
CA LYS A 486 10.88 17.76 10.10
C LYS A 486 11.42 17.17 11.39
N VAL A 487 11.71 18.03 12.35
CA VAL A 487 11.99 17.59 13.73
C VAL A 487 10.85 16.70 14.25
N GLY A 488 11.20 15.56 14.82
CA GLY A 488 10.26 14.52 15.26
C GLY A 488 9.90 13.47 14.21
N ASP A 489 10.17 13.71 12.91
CA ASP A 489 9.99 12.66 11.90
C ASP A 489 10.93 11.49 12.13
N SER A 490 10.51 10.29 11.71
CA SER A 490 11.28 9.07 11.92
C SER A 490 11.12 8.04 10.82
N PHE A 491 12.13 7.20 10.68
CA PHE A 491 12.14 6.00 9.84
C PHE A 491 12.80 4.84 10.60
N GLY A 492 12.49 3.59 10.26
CA GLY A 492 12.88 2.45 11.08
C GLY A 492 12.41 1.10 10.58
N LEU A 493 12.59 0.11 11.43
CA LEU A 493 12.23 -1.29 11.20
C LEU A 493 11.46 -1.85 12.39
N ARG A 494 10.39 -2.59 12.09
CA ARG A 494 9.69 -3.49 13.01
C ARG A 494 10.02 -4.92 12.62
N PHE A 495 10.56 -5.73 13.53
CA PHE A 495 10.93 -7.11 13.28
C PHE A 495 9.76 -8.07 13.57
N VAL A 496 9.61 -9.09 12.74
CA VAL A 496 8.62 -10.18 12.93
C VAL A 496 8.95 -11.00 14.18
N LYS A 497 10.24 -11.30 14.37
CA LYS A 497 10.76 -11.87 15.62
C LYS A 497 11.68 -10.87 16.31
N PRO A 498 11.69 -10.79 17.65
CA PRO A 498 12.62 -9.94 18.37
C PRO A 498 14.07 -10.30 18.05
N MET A 499 14.92 -9.28 17.90
CA MET A 499 16.34 -9.45 17.57
C MET A 499 17.24 -8.79 18.61
N ALA A 500 18.33 -9.45 18.98
CA ALA A 500 19.43 -8.85 19.71
C ALA A 500 20.26 -7.99 18.75
N LEU A 501 19.92 -6.71 18.65
CA LEU A 501 20.47 -5.80 17.64
C LEU A 501 21.39 -4.76 18.28
N GLN A 502 22.59 -4.59 17.71
CA GLN A 502 23.61 -3.62 18.15
C GLN A 502 24.08 -2.69 17.02
N ARG A 503 23.64 -2.95 15.78
CA ARG A 503 24.02 -2.18 14.59
C ARG A 503 22.86 -2.08 13.62
N LEU A 504 22.65 -0.86 13.11
CA LEU A 504 21.79 -0.57 11.97
C LEU A 504 22.62 0.15 10.91
N THR A 505 22.65 -0.37 9.70
CA THR A 505 23.23 0.33 8.54
C THR A 505 22.12 0.85 7.65
N VAL A 506 22.26 2.06 7.13
CA VAL A 506 21.33 2.73 6.22
C VAL A 506 22.12 3.16 4.99
N VAL A 507 21.63 2.83 3.80
CA VAL A 507 22.21 3.21 2.50
C VAL A 507 21.32 4.24 1.84
N SER A 508 21.90 5.17 1.10
CA SER A 508 21.19 6.20 0.34
C SER A 508 21.87 6.44 -1.01
N SER A 509 21.20 7.12 -1.94
CA SER A 509 21.84 7.67 -3.16
C SER A 509 22.53 9.01 -2.88
N LYS A 510 22.12 9.67 -1.78
CA LYS A 510 22.55 11.00 -1.35
C LYS A 510 23.47 10.91 -0.13
N SER A 511 24.15 12.02 0.20
CA SER A 511 24.99 12.07 1.40
C SER A 511 24.13 12.05 2.67
N LEU A 512 24.35 11.06 3.53
CA LEU A 512 23.72 10.92 4.85
C LEU A 512 24.46 11.68 5.95
N THR A 513 25.62 12.28 5.64
CA THR A 513 26.42 13.09 6.58
C THR A 513 25.67 14.31 7.13
N VAL A 514 24.57 14.73 6.47
CA VAL A 514 23.69 15.79 6.99
C VAL A 514 22.97 15.38 8.29
N LEU A 515 22.86 14.08 8.56
CA LEU A 515 22.24 13.54 9.78
C LEU A 515 23.20 13.53 10.99
N GLU A 516 24.46 13.92 10.82
CA GLU A 516 25.47 13.86 11.89
C GLU A 516 25.10 14.80 13.05
N GLY A 517 24.86 14.23 14.23
CA GLY A 517 24.42 14.97 15.41
C GLY A 517 22.96 15.47 15.36
N GLN A 518 22.18 15.07 14.35
CA GLN A 518 20.78 15.49 14.16
C GLN A 518 19.77 14.34 14.34
N ILE A 519 20.17 13.25 14.99
CA ILE A 519 19.35 12.03 15.14
C ILE A 519 19.36 11.44 16.54
N THR A 520 18.26 10.81 16.90
CA THR A 520 18.13 9.93 18.07
C THR A 520 17.75 8.52 17.63
N VAL A 521 18.38 7.50 18.22
CA VAL A 521 18.01 6.09 18.03
C VAL A 521 17.09 5.65 19.17
N LEU A 522 15.91 5.15 18.81
CA LEU A 522 14.87 4.71 19.74
C LEU A 522 14.52 3.25 19.48
N ALA A 523 14.37 2.45 20.54
CA ALA A 523 13.93 1.06 20.46
C ALA A 523 12.68 0.80 21.32
N SER A 524 11.86 -0.19 20.95
CA SER A 524 10.62 -0.53 21.64
C SER A 524 10.27 -2.02 21.61
N ASP A 525 9.28 -2.37 22.45
CA ASP A 525 8.62 -3.68 22.51
C ASP A 525 7.77 -3.94 21.25
N MET A 526 7.10 -5.08 21.22
CA MET A 526 6.19 -5.47 20.14
C MET A 526 5.01 -4.51 19.92
N ARG A 527 4.61 -3.76 20.95
CA ARG A 527 3.45 -2.86 20.92
C ARG A 527 3.83 -1.46 20.42
N GLY A 528 5.07 -1.01 20.65
CA GLY A 528 5.53 0.30 20.16
C GLY A 528 5.03 1.48 20.98
N VAL A 529 4.43 1.23 22.13
CA VAL A 529 3.81 2.26 23.00
C VAL A 529 4.86 3.00 23.82
N HIS A 530 5.96 2.33 24.17
CA HIS A 530 7.01 2.89 25.02
C HIS A 530 8.37 2.81 24.33
N TRP A 531 8.94 3.96 23.99
CA TRP A 531 10.23 4.06 23.30
C TRP A 531 11.35 4.33 24.30
N THR A 532 12.46 3.61 24.12
CA THR A 532 13.66 3.69 24.95
C THR A 532 14.79 4.29 24.12
N THR A 533 15.37 5.39 24.59
CA THR A 533 16.50 6.03 23.92
C THR A 533 17.76 5.18 24.05
N CYS A 534 18.38 4.83 22.92
CA CYS A 534 19.61 4.06 22.87
C CYS A 534 20.82 4.98 22.77
N GLN A 535 21.87 4.67 23.54
CA GLN A 535 23.17 5.30 23.34
C GLN A 535 23.72 4.81 22.00
N HIS A 536 24.19 5.72 21.14
CA HIS A 536 24.63 5.36 19.80
C HIS A 536 25.85 6.16 19.36
N THR A 537 26.61 5.59 18.43
CA THR A 537 27.69 6.26 17.70
C THR A 537 27.41 6.16 16.21
N VAL A 538 27.39 7.30 15.52
CA VAL A 538 27.23 7.37 14.08
C VAL A 538 28.59 7.25 13.41
N ARG A 539 28.68 6.46 12.34
CA ARG A 539 29.86 6.35 11.47
C ARG A 539 29.41 6.44 10.02
N TYR A 540 30.23 7.06 9.18
CA TYR A 540 29.99 7.16 7.74
C TYR A 540 31.12 6.45 6.98
N PRO A 541 31.04 5.12 6.76
CA PRO A 541 32.03 4.38 5.95
C PRO A 541 32.18 4.97 4.55
N PHE A 542 31.07 5.48 4.01
CA PHE A 542 31.00 6.30 2.80
C PHE A 542 30.01 7.44 3.06
N ALA A 543 30.10 8.54 2.31
CA ALA A 543 29.18 9.68 2.48
C ALA A 543 27.69 9.28 2.35
N HIS A 544 27.40 8.26 1.55
CA HIS A 544 26.06 7.73 1.27
C HIS A 544 25.68 6.50 2.10
N THR A 545 26.48 6.15 3.12
CA THR A 545 26.22 5.02 4.02
C THR A 545 26.39 5.46 5.46
N MET A 546 25.35 5.29 6.26
CA MET A 546 25.36 5.58 7.69
C MET A 546 25.31 4.28 8.48
N THR A 547 26.27 4.05 9.35
CA THR A 547 26.28 2.93 10.30
C THR A 547 26.07 3.48 11.71
N LEU A 548 25.02 3.01 12.36
CA LEU A 548 24.67 3.30 13.74
C LEU A 548 25.03 2.08 14.58
N ASP A 549 26.10 2.15 15.36
CA ASP A 549 26.35 1.18 16.44
C ASP A 549 25.69 1.72 17.71
N PHE A 550 24.91 0.90 18.42
CA PHE A 550 24.11 1.36 19.55
C PHE A 550 23.94 0.30 20.64
N VAL A 551 23.65 0.80 21.85
CA VAL A 551 23.31 0.03 23.04
C VAL A 551 22.06 0.65 23.66
N CYS A 552 20.97 -0.10 23.67
CA CYS A 552 19.75 0.29 24.35
C CYS A 552 19.82 -0.18 25.82
N PRO A 553 19.51 0.69 26.81
CA PRO A 553 19.55 0.27 28.21
C PRO A 553 18.48 -0.81 28.47
N PRO A 554 18.78 -1.85 29.25
CA PRO A 554 17.78 -2.85 29.63
C PRO A 554 16.71 -2.18 30.48
N GLY A 555 15.45 -2.45 30.18
CA GLY A 555 14.30 -1.87 30.87
C GLY A 555 13.06 -2.77 30.76
N PRO A 556 11.94 -2.39 31.41
CA PRO A 556 10.69 -3.16 31.35
C PRO A 556 10.17 -3.40 29.93
N THR A 557 10.52 -2.49 29.02
CA THR A 557 10.18 -2.45 27.59
C THR A 557 11.12 -3.26 26.69
N LEU A 558 12.33 -3.56 27.16
CA LEU A 558 13.38 -4.25 26.39
C LEU A 558 14.03 -5.33 27.26
N PRO A 559 13.27 -6.37 27.66
CA PRO A 559 13.80 -7.47 28.43
C PRO A 559 14.96 -8.13 27.68
N GLN A 560 16.09 -8.34 28.36
CA GLN A 560 17.30 -8.96 27.81
C GLN A 560 17.94 -8.23 26.62
N GLY A 561 17.53 -6.99 26.32
CA GLY A 561 18.04 -6.23 25.17
C GLY A 561 17.52 -6.74 23.81
N LEU A 562 16.44 -7.54 23.82
CA LEU A 562 15.73 -7.94 22.60
C LEU A 562 14.87 -6.79 22.10
N ILE A 563 15.01 -6.46 20.81
CA ILE A 563 14.35 -5.34 20.16
C ILE A 563 13.32 -5.87 19.16
N HIS A 564 12.07 -5.45 19.29
CA HIS A 564 11.03 -5.68 18.27
C HIS A 564 10.95 -4.52 17.28
N GLN A 565 11.21 -3.29 17.72
CA GLN A 565 11.10 -2.09 16.87
C GLN A 565 12.27 -1.16 17.12
N ILE A 566 12.86 -0.63 16.05
CA ILE A 566 13.91 0.38 16.09
C ILE A 566 13.60 1.50 15.10
N LYS A 567 13.76 2.76 15.52
CA LYS A 567 13.65 3.91 14.64
C LYS A 567 14.74 4.93 14.88
N VAL A 568 15.11 5.61 13.79
CA VAL A 568 15.93 6.83 13.77
C VAL A 568 14.95 7.99 13.71
N GLN A 569 14.96 8.84 14.72
CA GLN A 569 14.16 10.07 14.79
C GLN A 569 15.04 11.29 14.52
N LEU A 570 14.52 12.27 13.80
CA LEU A 570 15.21 13.51 13.47
C LEU A 570 15.05 14.55 14.60
N GLU A 571 16.15 15.15 15.02
CA GLU A 571 16.21 16.22 16.03
C GLU A 571 16.24 17.62 15.41
N ALA A 572 16.28 17.71 14.07
CA ALA A 572 16.28 18.96 13.32
C ALA A 572 15.52 18.80 11.99
N ASP A 573 15.04 19.93 11.46
CA ASP A 573 14.52 20.04 10.11
C ASP A 573 15.63 19.82 9.07
N LEU A 574 15.37 19.00 8.05
CA LEU A 574 16.29 18.86 6.92
C LEU A 574 16.06 19.97 5.87
N GLU A 575 17.05 20.21 5.02
CA GLU A 575 16.92 21.14 3.88
C GLU A 575 16.31 20.48 2.63
N LYS A 576 16.29 19.13 2.56
CA LYS A 576 15.97 18.33 1.37
C LYS A 576 15.25 17.05 1.76
N SER A 577 14.58 16.41 0.78
CA SER A 577 14.01 15.08 0.97
C SER A 577 15.08 14.02 1.26
N LEU A 578 14.74 13.10 2.17
CA LEU A 578 15.54 11.97 2.57
C LEU A 578 15.36 10.83 1.57
N GLU A 579 16.41 10.04 1.35
CA GLU A 579 16.36 8.80 0.55
C GLU A 579 17.00 7.64 1.30
N ILE A 580 16.38 6.46 1.19
CA ILE A 580 16.87 5.19 1.74
C ILE A 580 16.80 4.14 0.64
N CYS A 581 17.92 3.53 0.30
CA CYS A 581 18.11 2.54 -0.78
C CYS A 581 18.46 1.15 -0.22
N GLY A 582 18.00 0.87 1.00
CA GLY A 582 18.34 -0.33 1.74
C GLY A 582 18.71 -0.05 3.21
N MET A 583 18.39 -1.03 4.05
CA MET A 583 18.74 -1.07 5.47
C MET A 583 19.39 -2.43 5.78
N ASP A 584 20.24 -2.50 6.80
CA ASP A 584 20.77 -3.77 7.32
C ASP A 584 20.73 -3.75 8.84
N ALA A 585 19.98 -4.68 9.40
CA ALA A 585 19.84 -4.88 10.83
C ALA A 585 20.58 -6.17 11.25
N GLY A 586 21.84 -6.04 11.66
CA GLY A 586 22.60 -7.13 12.27
C GLY A 586 23.06 -8.23 11.30
N GLY A 587 23.28 -7.91 10.03
CA GLY A 587 23.60 -8.87 8.97
C GLY A 587 22.35 -9.45 8.30
N MET A 588 21.16 -9.04 8.73
CA MET A 588 19.95 -9.18 7.92
C MET A 588 19.96 -8.03 6.89
N VAL A 589 20.50 -8.32 5.71
CA VAL A 589 20.32 -7.48 4.52
C VAL A 589 18.82 -7.52 4.16
N ILE A 590 18.22 -6.35 3.99
CA ILE A 590 16.78 -6.12 3.90
C ILE A 590 16.39 -5.53 2.55
#